data_AF-A0A7H4MK26-F1
#
_entry.id   AF-A0A7H4MK26-F1
#
_cell.length_a   1.000
_cell.length_b   1.000
_cell.length_c   1.000
_cell.angle_alpha   90.00
_cell.angle_beta   90.00
_cell.angle_gamma   90.00
#
_symmetry.space_group_name_H-M   'P 1'
#
loop_
_entity.id
_entity.type
_entity.pdbx_description
1 polymer ?
#
loop_
_entity_poly.entity_id
_entity_poly.type
_entity_poly.pdbx_seq_one_letter_code
_entity_poly.pdbx_strand_id
1 'polypeptide(L)'
;MKRNSRSIRARGLLTLAVGVLFYSSGSTARPDLQPLGPNIADKGSAYYHFTQRQYDSADGERHYRVWTAVPDKAPPAAGYPVLYMLDGNAVMDKLNDALLQQLSAGSPPVIVAIGYQTTLPFDTAARAWDYTSSAKGLQTASRENPRCRREKPEVMTCFVSC
;
A
#
# COMPACT_ATOMS: atom_id res chain seq x y z
N MET A 1 50.59 59.03 12.53
CA MET A 1 49.59 58.50 13.49
C MET A 1 48.17 58.73 12.95
N LYS A 2 47.55 57.72 12.33
CA LYS A 2 46.08 57.57 12.15
C LYS A 2 45.78 56.21 11.50
N ARG A 3 45.39 55.21 12.29
CA ARG A 3 44.89 53.91 11.81
C ARG A 3 43.46 54.14 11.31
N ASN A 4 43.19 53.90 10.02
CA ASN A 4 41.83 53.93 9.49
C ASN A 4 41.27 52.50 9.48
N SER A 5 40.45 52.21 10.49
CA SER A 5 39.80 50.92 10.72
C SER A 5 38.69 50.71 9.70
N ARG A 6 38.91 49.82 8.72
CA ARG A 6 37.86 49.38 7.80
C ARG A 6 36.90 48.46 8.55
N SER A 7 35.70 48.96 8.80
CA SER A 7 34.56 48.22 9.34
C SER A 7 34.13 47.12 8.36
N ILE A 8 34.74 45.95 8.47
CA ILE A 8 34.32 44.71 7.82
C ILE A 8 33.47 43.96 8.86
N ARG A 9 32.27 44.43 9.16
CA ARG A 9 31.33 43.66 10.00
C ARG A 9 29.88 43.83 9.54
N ALA A 10 29.22 42.67 9.45
CA ALA A 10 27.80 42.48 9.67
C ALA A 10 26.80 42.76 8.52
N ARG A 11 27.19 42.70 7.24
CA ARG A 11 26.19 42.63 6.13
C ARG A 11 26.10 41.28 5.42
N GLY A 12 27.15 40.47 5.45
CA GLY A 12 27.16 39.16 4.77
C GLY A 12 26.54 38.00 5.54
N LEU A 13 26.44 38.08 6.89
CA LEU A 13 25.90 36.97 7.68
C LEU A 13 24.38 36.96 7.79
N LEU A 14 23.70 38.10 7.59
CA LEU A 14 22.24 38.18 7.73
C LEU A 14 21.50 37.61 6.50
N THR A 15 22.11 37.69 5.31
CA THR A 15 21.51 37.17 4.07
C THR A 15 21.61 35.65 3.95
N LEU A 16 22.57 35.00 4.62
CA LEU A 16 22.73 33.55 4.58
C LEU A 16 21.71 32.81 5.46
N ALA A 17 21.24 33.44 6.54
CA ALA A 17 20.26 32.84 7.46
C ALA A 17 18.82 32.83 6.92
N VAL A 18 18.43 33.82 6.10
CA VAL A 18 17.09 33.88 5.49
C VAL A 18 16.94 32.87 4.35
N GLY A 19 18.02 32.56 3.61
CA GLY A 19 17.98 31.56 2.54
C GLY A 19 17.67 30.14 3.00
N VAL A 20 18.13 29.75 4.21
CA VAL A 20 17.95 28.38 4.74
C VAL A 20 16.50 28.09 5.15
N LEU A 21 15.72 29.12 5.55
CA LEU A 21 14.32 28.95 5.96
C LEU A 21 13.36 28.66 4.79
N PHE A 22 13.74 28.94 3.55
CA PHE A 22 12.92 28.63 2.36
C PHE A 22 13.24 27.27 1.72
N TYR A 23 14.25 26.54 2.22
CA TYR A 23 14.56 25.16 1.79
C TYR A 23 13.83 24.09 2.61
N SER A 24 12.68 24.43 3.21
CA SER A 24 11.76 23.42 3.72
C SER A 24 11.10 22.70 2.55
N SER A 25 11.81 21.72 1.98
CA SER A 25 11.23 20.71 1.10
C SER A 25 10.11 20.03 1.87
N GLY A 26 8.87 20.37 1.54
CA GLY A 26 7.70 19.65 2.05
C GLY A 26 7.80 18.20 1.58
N SER A 27 8.17 17.29 2.49
CA SER A 27 8.02 15.87 2.25
C SER A 27 6.52 15.59 2.22
N THR A 28 5.96 15.54 1.02
CA THR A 28 4.57 15.15 0.83
C THR A 28 4.54 13.64 0.72
N ALA A 29 3.90 12.97 1.67
CA ALA A 29 3.60 11.54 1.61
C ALA A 29 2.46 11.29 0.62
N ARG A 30 2.62 11.73 -0.63
CA ARG A 30 1.67 11.51 -1.71
C ARG A 30 2.13 10.32 -2.55
N PRO A 31 1.26 9.34 -2.81
CA PRO A 31 1.61 8.23 -3.69
C PRO A 31 1.87 8.77 -5.10
N ASP A 32 2.81 8.14 -5.79
CA ASP A 32 3.00 8.38 -7.22
C ASP A 32 1.79 7.85 -7.99
N LEU A 33 1.23 8.68 -8.87
CA LEU A 33 0.04 8.38 -9.67
C LEU A 33 0.34 8.54 -11.17
N GLN A 34 1.59 8.35 -11.58
CA GLN A 34 1.91 8.24 -13.00
C GLN A 34 1.26 6.98 -13.61
N PRO A 35 0.74 7.05 -14.85
CA PRO A 35 0.20 5.87 -15.53
C PRO A 35 1.24 4.75 -15.64
N LEU A 36 0.79 3.53 -15.39
CA LEU A 36 1.58 2.32 -15.52
C LEU A 36 1.69 1.89 -16.99
N GLY A 37 2.87 1.36 -17.33
CA GLY A 37 3.10 0.69 -18.61
C GLY A 37 2.69 -0.79 -18.59
N PRO A 38 3.08 -1.56 -19.63
CA PRO A 38 2.87 -3.00 -19.67
C PRO A 38 3.53 -3.72 -18.49
N ASN A 39 2.79 -4.61 -17.85
CA ASN A 39 3.23 -5.34 -16.67
C ASN A 39 3.63 -6.79 -17.00
N ILE A 40 3.98 -7.58 -15.99
CA ILE A 40 4.45 -8.95 -16.20
C ILE A 40 3.38 -9.88 -16.80
N ALA A 41 2.09 -9.62 -16.60
CA ALA A 41 1.03 -10.39 -17.26
C ALA A 41 1.00 -10.16 -18.78
N ASP A 42 1.39 -8.98 -19.25
CA ASP A 42 1.49 -8.66 -20.68
C ASP A 42 2.77 -9.23 -21.30
N LYS A 43 3.86 -9.25 -20.52
CA LYS A 43 5.19 -9.72 -20.95
C LYS A 43 5.34 -11.24 -20.90
N GLY A 44 4.62 -11.89 -19.99
CA GLY A 44 4.80 -13.30 -19.66
C GLY A 44 5.94 -13.54 -18.67
N SER A 45 5.98 -14.76 -18.12
CA SER A 45 7.03 -15.26 -17.23
C SER A 45 7.39 -16.68 -17.63
N ALA A 46 8.62 -17.10 -17.33
CA ALA A 46 9.04 -18.50 -17.52
C ALA A 46 8.54 -19.45 -16.41
N TYR A 47 7.94 -18.91 -15.34
CA TYR A 47 7.60 -19.66 -14.13
C TYR A 47 6.09 -19.68 -13.82
N TYR A 48 5.36 -18.72 -14.38
CA TYR A 48 3.95 -18.48 -14.10
C TYR A 48 3.23 -18.10 -15.39
N HIS A 49 1.99 -18.57 -15.52
CA HIS A 49 1.05 -18.07 -16.50
C HIS A 49 0.01 -17.17 -15.85
N PHE A 50 -0.41 -16.14 -16.57
CA PHE A 50 -1.31 -15.11 -16.09
C PHE A 50 -2.64 -15.17 -16.82
N THR A 51 -3.72 -14.99 -16.06
CA THR A 51 -5.05 -14.70 -16.62
C THR A 51 -5.57 -13.40 -16.03
N GLN A 52 -6.34 -12.65 -16.83
CA GLN A 52 -6.96 -11.41 -16.41
C GLN A 52 -8.47 -11.55 -16.52
N ARG A 53 -9.19 -11.12 -15.48
CA ARG A 53 -10.65 -11.02 -15.47
C ARG A 53 -11.09 -9.66 -14.96
N GLN A 54 -12.24 -9.22 -15.43
CA GLN A 54 -12.87 -7.98 -15.01
C GLN A 54 -14.16 -8.31 -14.27
N TYR A 55 -14.43 -7.53 -13.23
CA TYR A 55 -15.64 -7.66 -12.41
C TYR A 55 -16.14 -6.28 -12.04
N ASP A 56 -17.42 -6.19 -11.73
CA ASP A 56 -18.04 -4.97 -11.22
C ASP A 56 -18.57 -5.23 -9.81
N SER A 57 -18.55 -4.21 -8.97
CA SER A 57 -19.17 -4.26 -7.65
C SER A 57 -20.68 -4.42 -7.77
N ALA A 58 -21.31 -4.95 -6.72
CA ALA A 58 -22.76 -5.15 -6.70
C ALA A 58 -23.58 -3.85 -6.84
N ASP A 59 -23.01 -2.71 -6.44
CA ASP A 59 -23.59 -1.38 -6.62
C ASP A 59 -23.21 -0.73 -7.97
N GLY A 60 -22.33 -1.35 -8.76
CA GLY A 60 -21.88 -0.86 -10.07
C GLY A 60 -20.88 0.29 -10.03
N GLU A 61 -20.49 0.78 -8.85
CA GLU A 61 -19.65 1.97 -8.69
C GLU A 61 -18.14 1.67 -8.78
N ARG A 62 -17.73 0.40 -8.68
CA ARG A 62 -16.33 -0.02 -8.66
C ARG A 62 -16.08 -1.11 -9.68
N HIS A 63 -15.08 -0.89 -10.52
CA HIS A 63 -14.72 -1.77 -11.62
C HIS A 63 -13.36 -2.40 -11.32
N TYR A 64 -13.36 -3.70 -11.08
CA TYR A 64 -12.18 -4.48 -10.70
C TYR A 64 -11.49 -5.08 -11.92
N ARG A 65 -10.16 -5.14 -11.85
CA ARG A 65 -9.30 -5.92 -12.73
C ARG A 65 -8.49 -6.89 -11.87
N VAL A 66 -8.73 -8.17 -12.05
CA VAL A 66 -8.11 -9.23 -11.26
C VAL A 66 -7.16 -10.02 -12.14
N TRP A 67 -5.89 -10.06 -11.74
CA TRP A 67 -4.89 -10.93 -12.34
C TRP A 67 -4.73 -12.17 -11.47
N THR A 68 -4.76 -13.33 -12.11
CA THR A 68 -4.44 -14.61 -11.47
C THR A 68 -3.17 -15.14 -12.08
N ALA A 69 -2.10 -15.19 -11.30
CA ALA A 69 -0.83 -15.82 -11.67
C ALA A 69 -0.80 -17.23 -11.09
N VAL A 70 -0.76 -18.23 -11.96
CA VAL A 70 -0.70 -19.65 -11.57
C VAL A 70 0.71 -20.18 -11.85
N PRO A 71 1.36 -20.85 -10.89
CA PRO A 71 2.69 -21.41 -11.12
C PRO A 71 2.64 -22.55 -12.14
N ASP A 72 3.66 -22.66 -12.99
CA ASP A 72 3.77 -23.75 -13.97
C ASP A 72 4.27 -25.07 -13.33
N LYS A 73 4.80 -24.98 -12.11
CA LYS A 73 5.20 -26.15 -11.30
C LYS A 73 3.96 -26.91 -10.84
N ALA A 74 3.99 -28.25 -10.88
CA ALA A 74 2.87 -29.10 -10.47
C ALA A 74 2.38 -28.81 -9.03
N PRO A 75 1.05 -28.89 -8.78
CA PRO A 75 0.49 -28.58 -7.48
C PRO A 75 0.92 -29.61 -6.42
N PRO A 76 1.13 -29.19 -5.16
CA PRO A 76 1.21 -30.10 -4.04
C PRO A 76 -0.08 -30.93 -3.89
N ALA A 77 -0.03 -32.06 -3.18
CA ALA A 77 -1.21 -32.90 -2.94
C ALA A 77 -2.36 -32.16 -2.23
N ALA A 78 -2.03 -31.16 -1.41
CA ALA A 78 -3.01 -30.29 -0.74
C ALA A 78 -3.53 -29.13 -1.62
N GLY A 79 -3.07 -29.02 -2.87
CA GLY A 79 -3.31 -27.87 -3.75
C GLY A 79 -2.30 -26.73 -3.55
N TYR A 80 -2.40 -25.69 -4.37
CA TYR A 80 -1.57 -24.50 -4.22
C TYR A 80 -2.05 -23.64 -3.04
N PRO A 81 -1.15 -23.06 -2.23
CA PRO A 81 -1.51 -21.93 -1.40
C PRO A 81 -1.92 -20.75 -2.29
N VAL A 82 -2.86 -19.93 -1.82
CA VAL A 82 -3.35 -18.75 -2.56
C VAL A 82 -3.03 -17.48 -1.78
N LEU A 83 -2.38 -16.53 -2.43
CA LEU A 83 -2.09 -15.20 -1.89
C LEU A 83 -2.93 -14.15 -2.61
N TYR A 84 -3.86 -13.54 -1.89
CA TYR A 84 -4.63 -12.39 -2.37
C TYR A 84 -3.88 -11.10 -2.06
N MET A 85 -3.65 -10.29 -3.08
CA MET A 85 -2.94 -9.02 -2.96
C MET A 85 -3.87 -7.88 -3.36
N LEU A 86 -4.06 -6.95 -2.44
CA LEU A 86 -4.75 -5.69 -2.70
C LEU A 86 -3.86 -4.77 -3.54
N ASP A 87 -4.47 -3.75 -4.14
CA ASP A 87 -3.80 -2.79 -5.03
C ASP A 87 -3.08 -3.47 -6.20
N GLY A 88 -3.79 -4.39 -6.85
CA GLY A 88 -3.26 -5.26 -7.90
C GLY A 88 -2.51 -4.53 -9.00
N ASN A 89 -2.94 -3.32 -9.39
CA ASN A 89 -2.25 -2.50 -10.40
C ASN A 89 -0.79 -2.22 -9.97
N ALA A 90 -0.59 -1.69 -8.76
CA ALA A 90 0.74 -1.41 -8.22
C ALA A 90 1.55 -2.69 -7.95
N VAL A 91 0.89 -3.76 -7.50
CA VAL A 91 1.54 -5.07 -7.30
C VAL A 91 2.09 -5.61 -8.62
N MET A 92 1.29 -5.58 -9.68
CA MET A 92 1.69 -6.08 -11.00
C MET A 92 2.81 -5.25 -11.64
N ASP A 93 2.92 -3.95 -11.32
CA ASP A 93 4.06 -3.11 -11.71
C ASP A 93 5.38 -3.55 -11.03
N LYS A 94 5.31 -4.03 -9.79
CA LYS A 94 6.48 -4.47 -9.03
C LYS A 94 6.83 -5.94 -9.22
N LEU A 95 5.85 -6.77 -9.57
CA LEU A 95 6.04 -8.18 -9.82
C LEU A 95 6.95 -8.38 -11.04
N ASN A 96 8.05 -9.11 -10.86
CA ASN A 96 9.03 -9.36 -11.90
C ASN A 96 9.48 -10.83 -11.92
N ASP A 97 10.10 -11.25 -13.02
CA ASP A 97 10.42 -12.64 -13.27
C ASP A 97 11.45 -13.21 -12.26
N ALA A 98 12.37 -12.38 -11.77
CA ALA A 98 13.33 -12.78 -10.74
C ALA A 98 12.64 -13.14 -9.41
N LEU A 99 11.63 -12.36 -9.01
CA LEU A 99 10.83 -12.69 -7.82
C LEU A 99 10.02 -13.98 -8.02
N LEU A 100 9.44 -14.17 -9.21
CA LEU A 100 8.68 -15.39 -9.54
C LEU A 100 9.58 -16.63 -9.59
N GLN A 101 10.81 -16.49 -10.08
CA GLN A 101 11.84 -17.53 -10.01
C GLN A 101 12.10 -17.95 -8.57
N GLN A 102 12.30 -16.98 -7.67
CA GLN A 102 12.55 -17.24 -6.25
C GLN A 102 11.37 -17.96 -5.59
N LEU A 103 10.14 -17.56 -5.88
CA LEU A 103 8.94 -18.25 -5.37
C LEU A 103 8.85 -19.70 -5.88
N SER A 104 9.23 -19.93 -7.13
CA SER A 104 9.16 -21.24 -7.79
C SER A 104 10.16 -22.26 -7.23
N ALA A 105 11.25 -21.80 -6.63
CA ALA A 105 12.22 -22.68 -5.95
C ALA A 105 11.59 -23.43 -4.76
N GLY A 106 10.60 -22.83 -4.08
CA GLY A 106 9.91 -23.42 -2.94
C GLY A 106 8.57 -24.07 -3.31
N SER A 107 7.54 -23.72 -2.53
CA SER A 107 6.13 -24.04 -2.82
C SER A 107 5.44 -22.79 -3.35
N PRO A 108 5.44 -22.56 -4.68
CA PRO A 108 4.94 -21.32 -5.25
C PRO A 108 3.42 -21.17 -5.02
N PRO A 109 2.96 -20.01 -4.51
CA PRO A 109 1.53 -19.75 -4.37
C PRO A 109 0.92 -19.31 -5.69
N VAL A 110 -0.38 -19.55 -5.85
CA VAL A 110 -1.20 -18.79 -6.80
C VAL A 110 -1.34 -17.37 -6.28
N ILE A 111 -1.04 -16.38 -7.13
CA ILE A 111 -1.15 -14.97 -6.77
C ILE A 111 -2.43 -14.43 -7.41
N VAL A 112 -3.29 -13.84 -6.59
CA VAL A 112 -4.51 -13.15 -7.04
C VAL A 112 -4.34 -11.68 -6.72
N ALA A 113 -3.94 -10.90 -7.72
CA ALA A 113 -3.78 -9.45 -7.58
C ALA A 113 -5.10 -8.76 -7.94
N ILE A 114 -5.71 -8.11 -6.95
CA ILE A 114 -7.01 -7.44 -7.07
C ILE A 114 -6.77 -5.95 -7.23
N GLY A 115 -6.94 -5.47 -8.46
CA GLY A 115 -6.83 -4.07 -8.82
C GLY A 115 -8.12 -3.49 -9.34
N TYR A 116 -8.02 -2.27 -9.87
CA TYR A 116 -9.11 -1.54 -10.49
C TYR A 116 -8.88 -1.35 -11.98
N GLN A 117 -9.95 -1.15 -12.75
CA GLN A 117 -9.90 -0.90 -14.19
C GLN A 117 -9.41 0.52 -14.50
N THR A 118 -8.14 0.79 -14.19
CA THR A 118 -7.46 2.06 -14.41
C THR A 118 -6.05 1.82 -14.95
N THR A 119 -5.47 2.83 -15.61
CA THR A 119 -4.05 2.84 -15.99
C THR A 119 -3.15 3.31 -14.85
N LEU A 120 -3.73 3.83 -13.76
CA LEU A 120 -2.98 4.30 -12.60
C LEU A 120 -2.58 3.14 -11.66
N PRO A 121 -1.53 3.31 -10.84
CA PRO A 121 -1.16 2.33 -9.83
C PRO A 121 -2.22 2.18 -8.73
N PHE A 122 -3.03 3.23 -8.48
CA PHE A 122 -4.07 3.22 -7.47
C PHE A 122 -5.31 3.96 -7.96
N ASP A 123 -6.49 3.39 -7.69
CA ASP A 123 -7.75 4.14 -7.67
C ASP A 123 -7.98 4.63 -6.24
N THR A 124 -7.70 5.90 -5.98
CA THR A 124 -7.71 6.46 -4.62
C THR A 124 -9.10 6.51 -4.02
N ALA A 125 -10.15 6.70 -4.82
CA ALA A 125 -11.52 6.77 -4.32
C ALA A 125 -12.06 5.37 -4.03
N ALA A 126 -11.93 4.46 -4.99
CA ALA A 126 -12.45 3.10 -4.86
C ALA A 126 -11.74 2.34 -3.72
N ARG A 127 -10.42 2.44 -3.62
CA ARG A 127 -9.66 1.76 -2.55
C ARG A 127 -9.94 2.31 -1.16
N ALA A 128 -10.14 3.63 -1.04
CA ALA A 128 -10.49 4.24 0.23
C ALA A 128 -11.84 3.70 0.72
N TRP A 129 -12.78 3.50 -0.20
CA TRP A 129 -14.06 2.87 0.10
C TRP A 129 -13.91 1.39 0.48
N ASP A 130 -13.29 0.58 -0.37
CA ASP A 130 -13.23 -0.88 -0.19
C ASP A 130 -12.40 -1.29 1.03
N TYR A 131 -11.34 -0.55 1.38
CA TYR A 131 -10.42 -0.95 2.45
C TYR A 131 -10.81 -0.41 3.83
N THR A 132 -11.76 0.53 3.89
CA THR A 132 -12.19 1.11 5.16
C THR A 132 -13.58 0.61 5.52
N SER A 133 -13.66 -0.21 6.57
CA SER A 133 -14.96 -0.58 7.12
C SER A 133 -15.64 0.65 7.70
N SER A 134 -16.96 0.74 7.53
CA SER A 134 -17.73 1.77 8.22
C SER A 134 -17.59 1.57 9.74
N ALA A 135 -17.31 2.64 10.50
CA ALA A 135 -17.16 2.57 11.96
C ALA A 135 -18.38 1.94 12.68
N LYS A 136 -19.55 1.94 12.02
CA LYS A 136 -20.77 1.28 12.48
C LYS A 136 -20.63 -0.24 12.52
N GLY A 137 -19.92 -0.86 11.56
CA GLY A 137 -19.66 -2.30 11.52
C GLY A 137 -18.72 -2.77 12.64
N LEU A 138 -17.64 -2.01 12.91
CA LEU A 138 -16.71 -2.25 14.02
C LEU A 138 -17.41 -2.20 15.39
N GLN A 139 -18.37 -1.29 15.55
CA GLN A 139 -19.11 -1.16 16.80
C GLN A 139 -20.15 -2.26 17.01
N THR A 140 -20.60 -2.92 15.94
CA THR A 140 -21.51 -4.07 16.00
C THR A 140 -20.73 -5.34 16.36
N ALA A 141 -19.58 -5.58 15.71
CA ALA A 141 -18.68 -6.69 16.05
C ALA A 141 -18.10 -6.58 17.48
N SER A 142 -17.80 -5.36 17.95
CA SER A 142 -17.36 -5.13 19.33
C SER A 142 -18.46 -5.35 20.37
N ARG A 143 -19.75 -5.24 20.00
CA ARG A 143 -20.89 -5.44 20.90
C ARG A 143 -21.30 -6.90 21.05
N GLU A 144 -20.99 -7.74 20.07
CA GLU A 144 -21.26 -9.19 20.11
C GLU A 144 -20.13 -10.00 20.76
N ASN A 145 -18.97 -9.41 21.06
CA ASN A 145 -17.94 -10.10 21.83
C ASN A 145 -18.35 -10.23 23.31
N PRO A 146 -18.62 -11.44 23.84
CA PRO A 146 -19.05 -11.61 25.22
C PRO A 146 -17.97 -11.22 26.25
N ARG A 147 -16.70 -11.08 25.84
CA ARG A 147 -15.61 -10.60 26.71
C ARG A 147 -15.64 -9.11 26.97
N CYS A 148 -16.39 -8.33 26.20
CA CYS A 148 -16.50 -6.88 26.37
C CYS A 148 -17.94 -6.48 26.72
N ARG A 149 -18.55 -7.21 27.66
CA ARG A 149 -19.74 -6.71 28.35
C ARG A 149 -19.28 -5.54 29.21
N ARG A 150 -19.72 -4.32 28.89
CA ARG A 150 -19.63 -3.17 29.80
C ARG A 150 -20.42 -3.53 31.06
N GLU A 151 -19.75 -4.02 32.09
CA GLU A 151 -20.30 -3.96 33.43
C GLU A 151 -20.35 -2.50 33.86
N LYS A 152 -21.44 -2.15 34.55
CA LYS A 152 -21.80 -0.79 34.97
C LYS A 152 -20.68 -0.13 35.80
N PRO A 153 -20.69 1.22 35.91
CA PRO A 153 -19.59 1.96 36.49
C PRO A 153 -19.65 1.87 38.01
N GLU A 154 -18.98 0.90 38.60
CA GLU A 154 -18.50 1.05 39.98
C GLU A 154 -17.02 0.67 40.02
N VAL A 155 -16.23 1.67 40.38
CA VAL A 155 -14.83 1.60 40.85
C VAL A 155 -13.83 0.94 39.90
N MET A 156 -13.10 1.81 39.21
CA MET A 156 -11.81 1.57 38.57
C MET A 156 -10.88 0.74 39.48
N THR A 157 -10.80 -0.55 39.23
CA THR A 157 -9.69 -1.38 39.70
C THR A 157 -9.01 -1.97 38.47
N CYS A 158 -7.91 -1.34 38.05
CA CYS A 158 -7.00 -1.94 37.09
C CYS A 158 -6.32 -3.14 37.74
N PHE A 159 -6.71 -4.36 37.37
CA PHE A 159 -5.87 -5.53 37.55
C PHE A 159 -5.14 -5.82 36.24
N VAL A 160 -3.87 -5.41 36.17
CA VAL A 160 -2.91 -5.93 35.21
C VAL A 160 -2.35 -7.21 35.81
N SER A 161 -2.51 -8.33 35.12
CA SER A 161 -1.66 -9.51 35.35
C SER A 161 -1.21 -10.06 34.00
N CYS A 162 0.11 -10.19 33.89
CA CYS A 162 0.79 -11.11 32.99
C CYS A 162 0.44 -12.55 33.34
#